data_AF-A0A9E0RTG4-F1
#
_entry.id   AF-A0A9E0RTG4-F1
#
_cell.length_a   1.000
_cell.length_b   1.000
_cell.length_c   1.000
_cell.angle_alpha   90.00
_cell.angle_beta   90.00
_cell.angle_gamma   90.00
#
_symmetry.space_group_name_H-M   'P 1'
#
loop_
_entity.id
_entity.type
_entity.pdbx_description
1 polymer ?
#
loop_
_entity_poly.entity_id
_entity_poly.type
_entity_poly.pdbx_seq_one_letter_code
_entity_poly.pdbx_strand_id
1 'polypeptide(L)'
;MSEPASCKRPSFFIAGAPKCGTTSLHFALNQHPGIYLPDDEVHHFSMDDPVWHRGYFHTRGGALNGVWLGEADQQVDAWYRQKYADAPDGAICGEDSPVYLYSPVAAHRIRQSVPDAKAIFMLRDPVKRAYSQYWHLMKMGRATQSFEDTLLSNPLLISGSTYELHLRHWIDVLGHDRVKIVLFED
;
A
#
# COMPACT_ATOMS: atom_id res chain seq x y z
N MET A 1 -1.12 7.04 37.42
CA MET A 1 -1.99 6.33 36.47
C MET A 1 -1.45 6.66 35.10
N SER A 2 -0.86 5.69 34.40
CA SER A 2 -0.33 5.89 33.03
C SER A 2 -1.51 6.07 32.08
N GLU A 3 -1.46 7.09 31.22
CA GLU A 3 -2.42 7.27 30.13
C GLU A 3 -2.53 5.99 29.29
N PRO A 4 -3.72 5.58 28.85
CA PRO A 4 -3.84 4.52 27.85
C PRO A 4 -3.11 5.00 26.59
N ALA A 5 -2.20 4.17 26.08
CA ALA A 5 -1.48 4.47 24.85
C ALA A 5 -2.48 4.48 23.69
N SER A 6 -2.93 5.66 23.28
CA SER A 6 -3.67 5.83 22.04
C SER A 6 -2.81 5.35 20.88
N CYS A 7 -3.43 4.66 19.93
CA CYS A 7 -2.73 4.15 18.76
C CYS A 7 -2.38 5.32 17.84
N LYS A 8 -1.14 5.82 17.92
CA LYS A 8 -0.70 7.01 17.15
C LYS A 8 -0.08 6.68 15.79
N ARG A 9 0.19 5.42 15.49
CA ARG A 9 0.85 4.94 14.26
C ARG A 9 0.45 3.49 13.96
N PRO A 10 0.45 3.07 12.68
CA PRO A 10 0.19 1.68 12.34
C PRO A 10 1.33 0.76 12.76
N SER A 11 0.96 -0.47 13.10
CA SER A 11 1.88 -1.55 13.50
C SER A 11 1.91 -2.70 12.48
N PHE A 12 0.94 -2.75 11.57
CA PHE A 12 0.89 -3.68 10.47
C PHE A 12 0.41 -3.01 9.17
N PHE A 13 0.78 -3.59 8.03
CA PHE A 13 0.51 -3.03 6.71
C PHE A 13 -0.08 -4.09 5.79
N ILE A 14 -1.23 -3.81 5.18
CA ILE A 14 -1.72 -4.56 4.02
C ILE A 14 -1.03 -3.93 2.81
N ALA A 15 0.13 -4.49 2.47
CA ALA A 15 1.08 -3.86 1.56
C ALA A 15 0.93 -4.34 0.11
N GLY A 16 -0.02 -5.23 -0.17
CA GLY A 16 -0.28 -5.68 -1.53
C GLY A 16 -1.10 -6.95 -1.61
N ALA A 17 -1.36 -7.45 -2.82
CA ALA A 17 -1.14 -6.75 -4.10
C ALA A 17 -2.47 -6.11 -4.58
N PRO A 18 -2.42 -5.03 -5.38
CA PRO A 18 -3.62 -4.47 -6.00
C PRO A 18 -4.35 -5.54 -6.81
N LYS A 19 -5.70 -5.51 -6.72
CA LYS A 19 -6.61 -6.45 -7.38
C LYS A 19 -6.58 -7.88 -6.85
N CYS A 20 -6.05 -8.08 -5.65
CA CYS A 20 -6.05 -9.34 -4.92
C CYS A 20 -6.98 -9.36 -3.69
N GLY A 21 -7.94 -8.43 -3.60
CA GLY A 21 -8.94 -8.44 -2.52
C GLY A 21 -8.57 -7.69 -1.24
N THR A 22 -7.51 -6.88 -1.25
CA THR A 22 -7.06 -6.08 -0.09
C THR A 22 -8.18 -5.22 0.51
N THR A 23 -9.02 -4.61 -0.32
CA THR A 23 -10.20 -3.85 0.13
C THR A 23 -11.18 -4.72 0.93
N SER A 24 -11.40 -5.98 0.54
CA SER A 24 -12.27 -6.89 1.30
C SER A 24 -11.64 -7.29 2.63
N LEU A 25 -10.33 -7.55 2.64
CA LEU A 25 -9.58 -7.82 3.87
C LEU A 25 -9.58 -6.61 4.80
N HIS A 26 -9.39 -5.40 4.28
CA HIS A 26 -9.50 -4.14 5.00
C HIS A 26 -10.83 -4.06 5.74
N PHE A 27 -11.96 -4.20 5.01
CA PHE A 27 -13.29 -4.15 5.61
C PHE A 27 -13.50 -5.23 6.67
N ALA A 28 -13.02 -6.46 6.42
CA ALA A 28 -13.16 -7.56 7.38
C ALA A 28 -12.35 -7.30 8.66
N LEU A 29 -11.12 -6.78 8.55
CA LEU A 29 -10.28 -6.46 9.71
C LEU A 29 -10.84 -5.27 10.49
N ASN A 30 -11.34 -4.24 9.81
CA ASN A 30 -11.90 -3.04 10.45
C ASN A 30 -13.23 -3.31 11.19
N GLN A 31 -13.86 -4.48 10.98
CA GLN A 31 -15.01 -4.93 11.79
C GLN A 31 -14.60 -5.46 13.18
N HIS A 32 -13.33 -5.80 13.39
CA HIS A 32 -12.87 -6.32 14.67
C HIS A 32 -12.68 -5.16 15.67
N PRO A 33 -13.27 -5.21 16.89
CA PRO A 33 -13.27 -4.08 17.82
C PRO A 33 -11.88 -3.69 18.35
N GLY A 34 -10.89 -4.56 18.20
CA GLY A 34 -9.50 -4.31 18.56
C GLY A 34 -8.58 -3.89 17.40
N ILE A 35 -9.11 -3.64 16.20
CA ILE A 35 -8.33 -3.23 15.02
C ILE A 35 -8.89 -1.92 14.48
N TYR A 36 -8.01 -1.05 14.01
CA TYR A 36 -8.39 0.18 13.32
C TYR A 36 -7.58 0.35 12.02
N LEU A 37 -8.28 0.66 10.93
CA LEU A 37 -7.70 1.03 9.64
C LEU A 37 -8.39 2.32 9.15
N PRO A 38 -7.65 3.34 8.67
CA PRO A 38 -8.24 4.52 8.05
C PRO A 38 -9.03 4.17 6.79
N ASP A 39 -10.15 4.84 6.51
CA ASP A 39 -11.02 4.52 5.36
C ASP A 39 -10.37 4.66 3.98
N ASP A 40 -9.29 5.45 3.87
CA ASP A 40 -8.57 5.69 2.62
C ASP A 40 -7.18 5.04 2.59
N GLU A 41 -6.74 4.63 1.38
CA GLU A 41 -5.37 4.16 1.17
C GLU A 41 -4.39 5.34 1.37
N VAL A 42 -3.55 5.26 2.41
CA VAL A 42 -2.79 6.42 2.91
C VAL A 42 -1.53 6.70 2.08
N HIS A 43 -0.89 5.66 1.55
CA HIS A 43 0.26 5.74 0.63
C HIS A 43 1.51 6.48 1.15
N HIS A 44 1.56 6.77 2.45
CA HIS A 44 2.60 7.56 3.10
C HIS A 44 4.04 7.14 2.72
N PHE A 45 4.34 5.84 2.74
CA PHE A 45 5.67 5.30 2.50
C PHE A 45 6.06 5.17 1.02
N SER A 46 5.13 5.43 0.10
CA SER A 46 5.38 5.40 -1.36
C SER A 46 4.93 6.68 -2.07
N MET A 47 4.55 7.74 -1.34
CA MET A 47 3.94 8.96 -1.91
C MET A 47 4.80 9.63 -2.98
N ASP A 48 6.11 9.39 -2.95
CA ASP A 48 7.11 9.87 -3.90
C ASP A 48 7.26 9.00 -5.16
N ASP A 49 6.37 8.03 -5.40
CA ASP A 49 6.38 7.22 -6.61
C ASP A 49 5.51 7.84 -7.73
N PRO A 50 6.10 8.49 -8.75
CA PRO A 50 5.32 9.14 -9.81
C PRO A 50 4.64 8.14 -10.76
N VAL A 51 4.98 6.85 -10.71
CA VAL A 51 4.34 5.81 -11.54
C VAL A 51 2.99 5.45 -10.94
N TRP A 52 2.96 5.18 -9.63
CA TRP A 52 1.76 4.73 -8.93
C TRP A 52 0.93 5.88 -8.34
N HIS A 53 1.57 7.00 -8.02
CA HIS A 53 0.98 8.13 -7.31
C HIS A 53 0.93 9.42 -8.13
N ARG A 54 0.70 9.32 -9.45
CA ARG A 54 0.64 10.50 -10.37
C ARG A 54 -0.19 11.68 -9.84
N GLY A 55 -1.25 11.45 -9.06
CA GLY A 55 -2.08 12.51 -8.48
C GLY A 55 -1.36 13.38 -7.42
N TYR A 56 -0.29 12.88 -6.82
CA TYR A 56 0.56 13.62 -5.89
C TYR A 56 1.65 14.44 -6.61
N PHE A 57 1.74 14.35 -7.94
CA PHE A 57 2.71 15.05 -8.76
C PHE A 57 2.00 16.02 -9.71
N HIS A 58 2.42 17.28 -9.67
CA HIS A 58 1.91 18.31 -10.57
C HIS A 58 3.05 18.92 -11.36
N THR A 59 2.85 19.13 -12.66
CA THR A 59 3.83 19.85 -13.49
C THR A 59 3.62 21.35 -13.33
N ARG A 60 4.64 22.08 -12.84
CA ARG A 60 4.66 23.54 -12.86
C ARG A 60 5.95 24.00 -13.54
N GLY A 61 5.82 24.78 -14.62
CA GLY A 61 6.97 25.29 -15.38
C GLY A 61 7.79 24.23 -16.15
N GLY A 62 7.19 23.07 -16.47
CA GLY A 62 7.88 21.99 -17.19
C GLY A 62 8.65 21.00 -16.31
N ALA A 63 8.73 21.23 -14.99
CA ALA A 63 9.28 20.28 -14.02
C ALA A 63 8.15 19.50 -13.32
N LEU A 64 8.36 18.19 -13.12
CA LEU A 64 7.53 17.35 -12.25
C LEU A 64 7.81 17.75 -10.80
N ASN A 65 6.86 18.42 -10.15
CA ASN A 65 6.94 18.71 -8.72
C ASN A 65 6.07 17.69 -7.98
N GLY A 66 6.71 16.82 -7.20
CA GLY A 66 6.05 15.89 -6.31
C GLY A 66 5.91 16.45 -4.90
N VAL A 67 4.90 15.99 -4.17
CA VAL A 67 4.86 16.14 -2.72
C VAL A 67 5.81 15.10 -2.12
N TRP A 68 7.11 15.41 -2.04
CA TRP A 68 7.97 14.80 -1.03
C TRP A 68 9.08 15.76 -0.58
N LEU A 69 8.91 16.26 0.64
CA LEU A 69 9.95 16.75 1.54
C LEU A 69 10.25 15.60 2.49
N GLY A 70 11.52 15.42 2.87
CA GLY A 70 12.07 14.34 3.71
C GLY A 70 11.22 13.81 4.87
N GLU A 71 11.69 12.75 5.52
CA GLU A 71 11.29 12.32 6.89
C GLU A 71 11.33 13.45 7.95
N ALA A 72 11.81 14.64 7.58
CA ALA A 72 11.85 15.85 8.38
C ALA A 72 10.66 16.80 8.19
N ASP A 73 9.69 16.52 7.32
CA ASP A 73 8.50 17.39 7.18
C ASP A 73 7.46 17.09 8.27
N GLN A 74 7.47 17.92 9.30
CA GLN A 74 6.54 17.85 10.43
C GLN A 74 5.07 17.93 9.99
N GLN A 75 4.76 18.57 8.86
CA GLN A 75 3.39 18.67 8.36
C GLN A 75 2.91 17.34 7.79
N VAL A 76 3.77 16.63 7.06
CA VAL A 76 3.45 15.31 6.49
C VAL A 76 3.26 14.27 7.60
N ASP A 77 4.14 14.28 8.61
CA ASP A 77 4.04 13.39 9.77
C ASP A 77 2.82 13.72 10.65
N ALA A 78 2.46 15.00 10.80
CA ALA A 78 1.21 15.39 11.47
C ALA A 78 -0.04 14.94 10.70
N TRP A 79 -0.07 15.16 9.37
CA TRP A 79 -1.13 14.67 8.50
C TRP A 79 -1.28 13.14 8.60
N TYR A 80 -0.16 12.42 8.57
CA TYR A 80 -0.16 10.97 8.66
C TYR A 80 -0.72 10.47 9.98
N ARG A 81 -0.31 11.07 11.11
CA ARG A 81 -0.88 10.75 12.44
C ARG A 81 -2.37 11.04 12.54
N GLN A 82 -2.85 12.09 11.88
CA GLN A 82 -4.26 12.47 11.92
C GLN A 82 -5.18 11.37 11.38
N LYS A 83 -4.69 10.52 10.47
CA LYS A 83 -5.44 9.35 9.95
C LYS A 83 -5.87 8.36 11.05
N TYR A 84 -5.20 8.40 12.20
CA TYR A 84 -5.44 7.50 13.33
C TYR A 84 -6.11 8.21 14.52
N ALA A 85 -6.60 9.45 14.34
CA ALA A 85 -7.21 10.22 15.43
C ALA A 85 -8.49 9.58 15.99
N ASP A 86 -9.23 8.84 15.16
CA ASP A 86 -10.48 8.17 15.53
C ASP A 86 -10.27 6.70 15.98
N ALA A 87 -9.01 6.26 16.14
CA ALA A 87 -8.70 4.92 16.59
C ALA A 87 -9.17 4.70 18.05
N PRO A 88 -9.93 3.63 18.35
CA PRO A 88 -10.30 3.31 19.73
C PRO A 88 -9.08 3.11 20.63
N ASP A 89 -9.20 3.44 21.91
CA ASP A 89 -8.14 3.22 22.89
C ASP A 89 -7.74 1.75 22.94
N GLY A 90 -6.44 1.48 22.82
CA GLY A 90 -5.89 0.13 22.82
C GLY A 90 -6.08 -0.66 21.52
N ALA A 91 -6.69 -0.08 20.48
CA ALA A 91 -6.77 -0.73 19.17
C ALA A 91 -5.40 -0.89 18.52
N ILE A 92 -5.23 -1.97 17.77
CA ILE A 92 -4.07 -2.19 16.90
C ILE A 92 -4.36 -1.48 15.57
N CYS A 93 -3.62 -0.41 15.26
CA CYS A 93 -3.77 0.24 13.97
C CYS A 93 -2.98 -0.48 12.88
N GLY A 94 -3.56 -0.52 11.69
CA GLY A 94 -2.85 -0.88 10.46
C GLY A 94 -3.06 0.15 9.37
N GLU A 95 -2.45 -0.10 8.22
CA GLU A 95 -2.62 0.69 7.01
C GLU A 95 -2.84 -0.23 5.81
N ASP A 96 -3.74 0.15 4.90
CA ASP A 96 -3.89 -0.51 3.59
C ASP A 96 -3.32 0.40 2.49
N SER A 97 -2.33 -0.09 1.77
CA SER A 97 -1.74 0.58 0.62
C SER A 97 -1.15 -0.48 -0.30
N PRO A 98 -1.97 -1.11 -1.15
CA PRO A 98 -1.58 -2.31 -1.89
C PRO A 98 -0.42 -2.08 -2.86
N VAL A 99 -0.22 -0.84 -3.29
CA VAL A 99 0.88 -0.44 -4.18
C VAL A 99 2.26 -0.46 -3.51
N TYR A 100 2.32 -0.56 -2.18
CA TYR A 100 3.58 -0.70 -1.44
C TYR A 100 4.41 -1.89 -1.88
N LEU A 101 3.77 -2.98 -2.30
CA LEU A 101 4.45 -4.16 -2.85
C LEU A 101 5.46 -3.79 -3.93
N TYR A 102 5.13 -2.82 -4.79
CA TYR A 102 5.95 -2.44 -5.93
C TYR A 102 6.96 -1.34 -5.63
N SER A 103 6.85 -0.70 -4.46
CA SER A 103 7.73 0.41 -4.10
C SER A 103 9.10 -0.11 -3.65
N PRO A 104 10.21 0.34 -4.24
CA PRO A 104 11.55 -0.09 -3.84
C PRO A 104 11.99 0.48 -2.48
N VAL A 105 11.24 1.43 -1.93
CA VAL A 105 11.61 2.18 -0.70
C VAL A 105 10.62 1.98 0.44
N ALA A 106 9.37 1.57 0.18
CA ALA A 106 8.34 1.48 1.21
C ALA A 106 8.73 0.54 2.35
N ALA A 107 9.24 -0.66 2.05
CA ALA A 107 9.65 -1.63 3.07
C ALA A 107 10.73 -1.07 4.02
N HIS A 108 11.72 -0.36 3.46
CA HIS A 108 12.81 0.24 4.22
C HIS A 108 12.30 1.37 5.13
N ARG A 109 11.48 2.28 4.59
CA ARG A 109 10.91 3.40 5.36
C ARG A 109 9.99 2.90 6.47
N ILE A 110 9.21 1.86 6.19
CA ILE A 110 8.38 1.19 7.20
C ILE A 110 9.27 0.60 8.30
N ARG A 111 10.33 -0.13 7.96
CA ARG A 111 11.25 -0.72 8.94
C ARG A 111 11.97 0.32 9.80
N GLN A 112 12.29 1.47 9.22
CA GLN A 112 12.92 2.60 9.92
C GLN A 112 11.93 3.28 10.87
N SER A 113 10.70 3.52 10.40
CA SER A 113 9.66 4.26 11.15
C SER A 113 8.98 3.41 12.23
N VAL A 114 8.79 2.13 11.93
CA VAL A 114 8.11 1.14 12.77
C VAL A 114 8.97 -0.12 12.80
N PRO A 115 9.97 -0.18 13.72
CA PRO A 115 10.94 -1.25 13.76
C PRO A 115 10.33 -2.65 13.84
N ASP A 116 9.15 -2.81 14.46
CA ASP A 116 8.46 -4.09 14.65
C ASP A 116 7.28 -4.31 13.70
N ALA A 117 7.24 -3.57 12.58
CA ALA A 117 6.19 -3.66 11.58
C ALA A 117 6.02 -5.08 11.04
N LYS A 118 4.75 -5.45 10.84
CA LYS A 118 4.34 -6.64 10.09
C LYS A 118 3.72 -6.25 8.76
N ALA A 119 3.88 -7.09 7.74
CA ALA A 119 3.29 -6.87 6.43
C ALA A 119 2.45 -8.08 6.01
N ILE A 120 1.27 -7.79 5.44
CA ILE A 120 0.34 -8.77 4.88
C ILE A 120 0.28 -8.55 3.38
N PHE A 121 0.42 -9.64 2.61
CA PHE A 121 0.28 -9.66 1.16
C PHE A 121 -0.79 -10.64 0.74
N MET A 122 -1.85 -10.12 0.13
CA MET A 122 -2.82 -10.91 -0.61
C MET A 122 -2.33 -11.14 -2.03
N LEU A 123 -2.18 -12.40 -2.42
CA LEU A 123 -1.83 -12.80 -3.77
C LEU A 123 -3.05 -13.43 -4.44
N ARG A 124 -3.08 -13.40 -5.76
CA ARG A 124 -4.14 -13.98 -6.57
C ARG A 124 -3.49 -14.72 -7.72
N ASP A 125 -4.22 -15.61 -8.39
CA ASP A 125 -3.80 -16.09 -9.71
C ASP A 125 -3.31 -14.91 -10.58
N PRO A 126 -2.05 -14.96 -11.08
CA PRO A 126 -1.41 -13.81 -11.71
C PRO A 126 -2.08 -13.37 -13.00
N VAL A 127 -2.74 -14.29 -13.71
CA VAL A 127 -3.50 -14.01 -14.93
C VAL A 127 -4.81 -13.32 -14.57
N LYS A 128 -5.54 -13.83 -13.58
CA LYS A 128 -6.79 -13.21 -13.09
C LYS A 128 -6.53 -11.82 -12.49
N ARG A 129 -5.40 -11.62 -11.80
CA ARG A 129 -4.98 -10.30 -11.29
C ARG A 129 -4.72 -9.32 -12.43
N ALA A 130 -3.93 -9.72 -13.44
CA ALA A 130 -3.62 -8.87 -14.59
C ALA A 130 -4.90 -8.46 -15.35
N TYR A 131 -5.82 -9.41 -15.56
CA TYR A 131 -7.10 -9.14 -16.20
C TYR A 131 -7.99 -8.21 -15.35
N SER A 132 -8.00 -8.38 -14.03
CA SER A 132 -8.72 -7.47 -13.12
C SER A 132 -8.11 -6.07 -13.09
N GLN A 133 -6.79 -5.95 -13.21
CA GLN A 133 -6.10 -4.67 -13.33
C GLN A 133 -6.43 -3.96 -14.64
N TYR A 134 -6.47 -4.69 -15.76
CA TYR A 134 -6.92 -4.16 -17.04
C TYR A 134 -8.31 -3.54 -16.94
N TRP A 135 -9.30 -4.26 -16.39
CA TRP A 135 -10.65 -3.72 -16.22
C TRP A 135 -10.70 -2.50 -15.30
N HIS A 136 -9.84 -2.45 -14.28
CA HIS A 136 -9.70 -1.26 -13.45
C HIS A 136 -9.15 -0.07 -14.26
N LEU A 137 -8.13 -0.28 -15.08
CA LEU A 137 -7.58 0.76 -15.96
C LEU A 137 -8.63 1.24 -16.98
N MET A 138 -9.41 0.34 -17.58
CA MET A 138 -10.54 0.69 -18.46
C MET A 138 -11.56 1.57 -17.73
N LYS A 139 -11.98 1.17 -16.52
CA LYS A 139 -12.91 1.96 -15.69
C LYS A 139 -12.37 3.36 -15.36
N MET A 140 -11.05 3.47 -15.15
CA MET A 140 -10.39 4.75 -14.86
C MET A 140 -10.04 5.56 -16.12
N GLY A 141 -10.40 5.08 -17.33
CA GLY A 141 -10.04 5.74 -18.60
C GLY A 141 -8.54 5.71 -18.90
N ARG A 142 -7.78 4.82 -18.25
CA ARG A 142 -6.32 4.65 -18.40
C ARG A 142 -5.93 3.50 -19.33
N ALA A 143 -6.92 2.77 -19.83
CA ALA A 143 -6.80 1.85 -20.96
C ALA A 143 -8.00 2.10 -21.88
N THR A 144 -7.79 1.97 -23.19
CA THR A 144 -8.82 2.18 -24.22
C THR A 144 -8.81 1.11 -25.31
N GLN A 145 -7.84 0.20 -25.26
CA GLN A 145 -7.61 -0.86 -26.24
C GLN A 145 -7.99 -2.23 -25.65
N SER A 146 -7.82 -3.29 -26.42
CA SER A 146 -8.02 -4.67 -25.96
C SER A 146 -7.09 -5.02 -24.78
N PHE A 147 -7.36 -6.15 -24.13
CA PHE A 147 -6.49 -6.65 -23.06
C PHE A 147 -5.09 -6.99 -23.61
N GLU A 148 -5.03 -7.64 -24.76
CA GLU A 148 -3.82 -8.05 -25.47
C GLU A 148 -2.96 -6.84 -25.84
N ASP A 149 -3.56 -5.81 -26.44
CA ASP A 149 -2.84 -4.58 -26.82
C ASP A 149 -2.39 -3.79 -25.58
N THR A 150 -3.20 -3.79 -24.52
CA THR A 150 -2.84 -3.16 -23.25
C THR A 150 -1.69 -3.91 -22.57
N LEU A 151 -1.64 -5.24 -22.65
CA LEU A 151 -0.52 -6.02 -22.12
C LEU A 151 0.81 -5.68 -22.83
N LEU A 152 0.76 -5.49 -24.14
CA LEU A 152 1.95 -5.13 -24.94
C LEU A 152 2.40 -3.69 -24.67
N SER A 153 1.47 -2.77 -24.46
CA SER A 153 1.77 -1.34 -24.25
C SER A 153 2.01 -0.96 -22.78
N ASN A 154 1.54 -1.76 -21.82
CA ASN A 154 1.68 -1.52 -20.39
C ASN A 154 2.28 -2.73 -19.65
N PRO A 155 3.63 -2.82 -19.60
CA PRO A 155 4.34 -3.90 -18.92
C PRO A 155 3.98 -4.08 -17.43
N LEU A 156 3.39 -3.06 -16.77
CA LEU A 156 2.98 -3.12 -15.36
C LEU A 156 1.85 -4.11 -15.09
N LEU A 157 1.06 -4.49 -16.12
CA LEU A 157 0.06 -5.55 -15.97
C LEU A 157 0.72 -6.90 -15.70
N ILE A 158 1.90 -7.15 -16.30
CA ILE A 158 2.67 -8.37 -16.12
C ILE A 158 3.55 -8.26 -14.88
N SER A 159 4.35 -7.20 -14.76
CA SER A 159 5.29 -7.05 -13.64
C SER A 159 4.59 -6.91 -12.29
N GLY A 160 3.35 -6.40 -12.24
CA GLY A 160 2.55 -6.41 -11.01
C GLY A 160 2.15 -7.81 -10.53
N SER A 161 2.25 -8.83 -11.40
CA SER A 161 1.98 -10.23 -11.08
C SER A 161 3.25 -11.05 -10.82
N THR A 162 4.45 -10.49 -10.99
CA THR A 162 5.71 -11.19 -10.69
C THR A 162 6.02 -11.12 -9.19
N TYR A 163 5.17 -11.74 -8.37
CA TYR A 163 5.15 -11.53 -6.92
C TYR A 163 6.46 -11.87 -6.23
N GLU A 164 7.16 -12.94 -6.66
CA GLU A 164 8.42 -13.36 -6.04
C GLU A 164 9.45 -12.24 -6.02
N LEU A 165 9.59 -11.51 -7.14
CA LEU A 165 10.54 -10.40 -7.27
C LEU A 165 10.30 -9.34 -6.20
N HIS A 166 9.03 -8.99 -5.98
CA HIS A 166 8.63 -7.95 -5.04
C HIS A 166 8.69 -8.45 -3.59
N LEU A 167 8.15 -9.65 -3.32
CA LEU A 167 8.10 -10.22 -1.98
C LEU A 167 9.48 -10.52 -1.41
N ARG A 168 10.45 -10.91 -2.24
CA ARG A 168 11.82 -11.14 -1.78
C ARG A 168 12.41 -9.89 -1.13
N HIS A 169 12.21 -8.72 -1.73
CA HIS A 169 12.64 -7.44 -1.14
C HIS A 169 12.02 -7.21 0.25
N TRP A 170 10.72 -7.48 0.40
CA TRP A 170 10.05 -7.31 1.69
C TRP A 170 10.53 -8.29 2.75
N ILE A 171 10.78 -9.55 2.37
CA ILE A 171 11.31 -10.57 3.26
C ILE A 171 12.75 -10.22 3.69
N ASP A 172 13.59 -9.74 2.76
CA ASP A 172 14.96 -9.33 3.06
C ASP A 172 15.01 -8.15 4.05
N VAL A 173 14.04 -7.24 3.99
CA VAL A 173 13.99 -6.04 4.84
C VAL A 173 13.32 -6.26 6.19
N LEU A 174 12.18 -6.97 6.22
CA LEU A 174 11.40 -7.17 7.45
C LEU A 174 11.70 -8.50 8.15
N GLY A 175 12.23 -9.49 7.43
CA GLY A 175 12.34 -10.86 7.92
C GLY A 175 11.09 -11.69 7.62
N HIS A 176 11.29 -12.99 7.43
CA HIS A 176 10.22 -13.92 7.05
C HIS A 176 9.12 -14.06 8.12
N ASP A 177 9.45 -13.91 9.41
CA ASP A 177 8.52 -13.97 10.54
C ASP A 177 7.54 -12.78 10.60
N ARG A 178 7.83 -11.72 9.85
CA ARG A 178 7.04 -10.48 9.82
C ARG A 178 6.25 -10.29 8.53
N VAL A 179 6.38 -11.21 7.59
CA VAL A 179 5.66 -11.21 6.32
C VAL A 179 4.64 -12.35 6.33
N LYS A 180 3.36 -11.99 6.19
CA LYS A 180 2.26 -12.95 6.02
C LYS A 180 1.74 -12.90 4.59
N ILE A 181 1.76 -14.03 3.91
CA ILE A 181 1.14 -14.20 2.60
C ILE A 181 -0.22 -14.90 2.78
N VAL A 182 -1.23 -14.41 2.06
CA VAL A 182 -2.59 -14.94 1.99
C VAL A 182 -2.95 -15.09 0.52
N LEU A 183 -3.59 -16.19 0.14
CA LEU A 183 -4.09 -16.38 -1.22
C LEU A 183 -5.55 -15.93 -1.29
N PHE A 184 -5.91 -15.22 -2.35
CA PHE A 184 -7.25 -14.67 -2.56
C PHE A 184 -8.30 -15.77 -2.76
N GLU A 185 -7.87 -16.92 -3.27
CA GLU A 185 -8.73 -18.07 -3.58
C GLU A 185 -9.03 -18.97 -2.37
N ASP A 186 -8.35 -18.77 -1.23
CA ASP A 186 -8.55 -19.52 0.02
C ASP A 186 -9.60 -18.87 0.94
#